data_AF-A0AAW2CZM1-F1
#
_entry.id   AF-A0AAW2CZM1-F1
#
_cell.length_a   1.000
_cell.length_b   1.000
_cell.length_c   1.000
_cell.angle_alpha   90.00
_cell.angle_beta   90.00
_cell.angle_gamma   90.00
#
_symmetry.space_group_name_H-M   'P 1'
#
loop_
_entity.id
_entity.type
_entity.pdbx_description
1 polymer ?
#
loop_
_entity_poly.entity_id
_entity_poly.type
_entity_poly.pdbx_seq_one_letter_code
_entity_poly.pdbx_strand_id
1 'polypeptide(L)'
;MRPKEAEAELQAQADIWKYMLSYVDSMAVKCAVELCVADIINMHGCPIKLSQIVADIPDALFQNVSYLKRIMRLLVRRKIFTELHPSEGGDTKYGMTHLSRWLLQDSQMSLAPMLLMETHPRLITPWPIVSRRWHKL
;
A
#
# COMPACT_ATOMS: atom_id res chain seq x y z
N MET A 1 18.90 -33.17 -10.01
CA MET A 1 18.12 -32.31 -10.92
C MET A 1 19.07 -31.62 -11.88
N ARG A 2 18.75 -31.53 -13.18
CA ARG A 2 19.62 -30.80 -14.11
C ARG A 2 19.59 -29.30 -13.76
N PRO A 3 20.69 -28.54 -13.93
CA PRO A 3 20.73 -27.12 -13.56
C PRO A 3 19.58 -26.29 -14.15
N LYS A 4 19.18 -26.58 -15.40
CA LYS A 4 18.04 -25.91 -16.06
C LYS A 4 16.67 -26.25 -15.46
N GLU A 5 16.51 -27.46 -14.92
CA GLU A 5 15.28 -27.86 -14.22
C GLU A 5 15.19 -27.17 -12.85
N ALA A 6 16.31 -27.01 -12.15
CA ALA A 6 16.39 -26.25 -10.90
C ALA A 6 16.03 -24.78 -11.07
N GLU A 7 16.54 -24.15 -12.12
CA GLU A 7 16.20 -22.76 -12.44
C GLU A 7 14.71 -22.59 -12.78
N ALA A 8 14.14 -23.52 -13.57
CA ALA A 8 12.72 -23.49 -13.91
C ALA A 8 11.80 -23.66 -12.70
N GLU A 9 12.14 -24.58 -11.77
CA GLU A 9 11.38 -24.76 -10.54
C GLU A 9 11.44 -23.53 -9.62
N LEU A 10 12.62 -22.91 -9.49
CA LEU A 10 12.77 -21.68 -8.71
C LEU A 10 11.95 -20.53 -9.30
N GLN A 11 11.94 -20.39 -10.63
CA GLN A 11 11.13 -19.38 -11.31
C GLN A 11 9.63 -19.62 -11.08
N ALA A 12 9.17 -20.87 -11.18
CA ALA A 12 7.78 -21.23 -10.93
C ALA A 12 7.35 -20.87 -9.49
N GLN A 13 8.21 -21.09 -8.49
CA GLN A 13 7.94 -20.69 -7.11
C GLN A 13 7.83 -19.16 -6.96
N ALA A 14 8.74 -18.42 -7.58
CA ALA A 14 8.72 -16.95 -7.56
C ALA A 14 7.44 -16.40 -8.20
N ASP A 15 6.98 -17.01 -9.30
CA ASP A 15 5.75 -16.61 -9.98
C ASP A 15 4.51 -16.86 -9.13
N ILE A 16 4.40 -18.03 -8.48
CA ILE A 16 3.30 -18.32 -7.56
C ILE A 16 3.30 -17.35 -6.37
N TRP A 17 4.46 -17.02 -5.80
CA TRP A 17 4.54 -16.01 -4.74
C TRP A 17 4.07 -14.63 -5.19
N LYS A 18 4.38 -14.23 -6.42
CA LYS A 18 3.90 -12.97 -6.99
C LYS A 18 2.38 -12.94 -7.05
N TYR A 19 1.72 -14.01 -7.53
CA TYR A 19 0.26 -14.07 -7.56
C TYR A 19 -0.35 -14.10 -6.16
N MET A 20 0.21 -14.90 -5.26
CA MET A 20 -0.24 -15.04 -3.88
C MET A 20 -0.18 -13.71 -3.11
N LEU A 21 0.85 -12.90 -3.35
CA LEU A 21 1.08 -11.64 -2.64
C LEU A 21 0.59 -10.40 -3.43
N SER A 22 -0.03 -10.59 -4.59
CA SER A 22 -0.50 -9.48 -5.45
C SER A 22 -1.49 -8.55 -4.75
N TYR A 23 -2.30 -9.06 -3.82
CA TYR A 23 -3.26 -8.26 -3.05
C TYR A 23 -2.59 -7.30 -2.05
N VAL A 24 -1.35 -7.57 -1.64
CA VAL A 24 -0.65 -6.81 -0.59
C VAL A 24 -0.45 -5.37 -1.03
N ASP A 25 -0.13 -5.14 -2.29
CA ASP A 25 0.01 -3.80 -2.85
C ASP A 25 -1.32 -3.04 -2.77
N SER A 26 -2.42 -3.65 -3.22
CA SER A 26 -3.76 -3.05 -3.14
C SER A 26 -4.17 -2.71 -1.70
N MET A 27 -3.90 -3.59 -0.74
CA MET A 27 -4.21 -3.35 0.67
C MET A 27 -3.35 -2.23 1.27
N ALA A 28 -2.07 -2.15 0.89
CA ALA A 28 -1.20 -1.07 1.34
C ALA A 28 -1.67 0.30 0.83
N VAL A 29 -2.10 0.38 -0.44
CA VAL A 29 -2.66 1.62 -1.01
C VAL A 29 -3.98 1.96 -0.31
N LYS A 30 -4.83 0.97 -0.05
CA LYS A 30 -6.08 1.16 0.71
C LYS A 30 -5.80 1.76 2.08
N CYS A 31 -4.86 1.21 2.83
CA CYS A 31 -4.48 1.77 4.13
C CYS A 31 -4.00 3.22 4.03
N ALA A 32 -3.23 3.58 3.00
CA ALA A 32 -2.79 4.96 2.81
C ALA A 32 -3.95 5.92 2.54
N VAL A 33 -4.99 5.47 1.83
CA VAL A 33 -6.23 6.23 1.60
C VAL A 33 -7.04 6.36 2.89
N GLU A 34 -7.28 5.25 3.60
CA GLU A 34 -8.07 5.25 4.84
C GLU A 34 -7.42 6.07 5.96
N LEU A 35 -6.08 6.12 6.00
CA LEU A 35 -5.32 6.92 6.95
C LEU A 35 -5.03 8.35 6.44
N CYS A 36 -5.62 8.75 5.31
CA CYS A 36 -5.45 10.09 4.71
C CYS A 36 -3.98 10.51 4.53
N VAL A 37 -3.07 9.56 4.29
CA VAL A 37 -1.62 9.83 4.27
C VAL A 37 -1.26 10.83 3.16
N ALA A 38 -1.87 10.68 1.99
CA ALA A 38 -1.63 11.59 0.86
C ALA A 38 -2.08 13.01 1.20
N ASP A 39 -3.25 13.16 1.82
CA ASP A 39 -3.82 14.44 2.22
C ASP A 39 -2.96 15.12 3.28
N ILE A 40 -2.50 14.37 4.29
CA ILE A 40 -1.61 14.86 5.35
C ILE A 40 -0.30 15.39 4.74
N ILE A 41 0.41 14.58 3.93
CA ILE A 41 1.67 15.03 3.31
C ILE A 41 1.43 16.25 2.40
N ASN A 42 0.31 16.26 1.67
CA ASN A 42 -0.04 17.37 0.78
C ASN A 42 -0.34 18.67 1.55
N MET A 43 -1.04 18.58 2.69
CA MET A 43 -1.34 19.70 3.57
C MET A 43 -0.06 20.40 4.08
N HIS A 44 0.98 19.64 4.41
CA HIS A 44 2.27 20.20 4.83
C HIS A 44 3.05 20.84 3.68
N GLY A 45 2.70 20.56 2.42
CA GLY A 45 3.36 21.12 1.22
C GLY A 45 4.82 20.72 1.03
N CYS A 46 5.37 19.88 1.90
CA CYS A 46 6.75 19.42 1.87
C CYS A 46 6.89 18.00 2.44
N PRO A 47 8.01 17.30 2.18
CA PRO A 47 8.24 15.99 2.77
C PRO A 47 8.35 16.03 4.30
N ILE A 48 7.62 15.15 4.99
CA ILE A 48 7.48 15.15 6.46
C ILE A 48 7.88 13.82 7.10
N LYS A 49 8.22 13.85 8.39
CA LYS A 49 8.60 12.66 9.16
C LYS A 49 7.40 11.74 9.41
N LEU A 50 7.68 10.46 9.66
CA LEU A 50 6.64 9.50 10.06
C LEU A 50 5.85 9.95 11.29
N SER A 51 6.53 10.55 12.27
CA SER A 51 5.90 11.06 13.49
C SER A 51 4.91 12.18 13.23
N GLN A 52 5.18 13.04 12.23
CA GLN A 52 4.27 14.10 11.82
C GLN A 52 3.05 13.51 11.12
N ILE A 53 3.25 12.51 10.23
CA ILE A 53 2.13 11.78 9.62
C ILE A 53 1.22 11.21 10.71
N VAL A 54 1.79 10.51 11.71
CA VAL A 54 1.02 9.90 12.80
C VAL A 54 0.28 10.93 13.64
N ALA A 55 0.89 12.09 13.89
CA ALA A 55 0.28 13.15 14.69
C ALA A 55 -0.96 13.76 14.02
N ASP A 56 -1.00 13.78 12.68
CA ASP A 56 -2.07 14.38 11.89
C ASP A 56 -3.09 13.35 11.35
N ILE A 57 -2.94 12.06 11.67
CA ILE A 57 -3.96 11.05 11.33
C ILE A 57 -5.25 11.38 12.11
N PRO A 58 -6.40 11.54 11.42
CA PRO A 58 -7.69 11.68 12.08
C PRO A 58 -7.95 10.44 12.95
N ASP A 59 -8.34 10.66 14.21
CA ASP A 59 -8.44 9.67 15.29
C ASP A 59 -7.09 9.25 15.91
N ALA A 60 -6.77 9.89 17.04
CA ALA A 60 -5.55 9.79 17.84
C ALA A 60 -5.25 8.40 18.48
N LEU A 61 -5.93 7.34 18.05
CA LEU A 61 -5.75 5.97 18.55
C LEU A 61 -4.85 5.11 17.65
N PHE A 62 -4.16 5.70 16.67
CA PHE A 62 -3.19 4.96 15.87
C PHE A 62 -1.96 4.55 16.71
N GLN A 63 -2.06 3.42 17.41
CA GLN A 63 -1.03 2.93 18.32
C GLN A 63 0.15 2.26 17.60
N ASN A 64 0.08 2.05 16.28
CA ASN A 64 0.99 1.16 15.58
C ASN A 64 1.86 1.81 14.50
N VAL A 65 2.68 2.77 14.93
CA VAL A 65 3.71 3.45 14.13
C VAL A 65 4.59 2.46 13.34
N SER A 66 4.87 1.29 13.92
CA SER A 66 5.67 0.24 13.27
C SER A 66 5.01 -0.32 12.00
N TYR A 67 3.68 -0.48 11.98
CA TYR A 67 2.96 -0.96 10.80
C TYR A 67 2.89 0.12 9.74
N LEU A 68 2.60 1.37 10.12
CA LEU A 68 2.62 2.48 9.17
C LEU A 68 4.00 2.63 8.52
N LYS A 69 5.09 2.50 9.29
CA LYS A 69 6.45 2.49 8.74
C LYS A 69 6.65 1.42 7.67
N ARG A 70 6.12 0.21 7.90
CA ARG A 70 6.21 -0.91 6.94
C ARG A 70 5.38 -0.64 5.68
N ILE A 71 4.18 -0.09 5.83
CA ILE A 71 3.31 0.32 4.73
C ILE A 71 3.99 1.42 3.91
N MET A 72 4.47 2.49 4.55
CA MET A 72 5.16 3.58 3.87
C MET A 72 6.39 3.09 3.11
N ARG A 73 7.20 2.22 3.71
CA ARG A 73 8.35 1.61 3.02
C ARG A 73 7.94 0.80 1.78
N LEU A 74 6.83 0.06 1.85
CA LEU A 74 6.31 -0.66 0.69
C LEU A 74 5.86 0.33 -0.40
N LEU A 75 5.09 1.36 -0.04
CA LEU A 75 4.57 2.34 -0.99
C LEU A 75 5.68 3.18 -1.63
N VAL A 76 6.77 3.47 -0.91
CA VAL A 76 7.98 4.10 -1.48
C VAL A 76 8.66 3.17 -2.47
N ARG A 77 8.80 1.87 -2.17
CA ARG A 77 9.33 0.89 -3.13
C ARG A 77 8.46 0.79 -4.39
N ARG A 78 7.15 0.98 -4.27
CA ARG A 78 6.19 1.08 -5.38
C ARG A 78 6.16 2.45 -6.05
N LYS A 79 7.00 3.39 -5.61
CA LYS A 79 7.12 4.76 -6.12
C LYS A 79 5.83 5.58 -5.97
N ILE A 80 4.95 5.20 -5.06
CA ILE A 80 3.72 5.94 -4.75
C ILE A 80 4.05 7.16 -3.90
N PHE A 81 4.95 7.00 -2.93
CA PHE A 81 5.55 8.10 -2.17
C PHE A 81 7.05 8.13 -2.41
N THR A 82 7.70 9.23 -2.03
CA THR A 82 9.16 9.35 -2.00
C THR A 82 9.67 9.23 -0.58
N GLU A 83 10.91 8.78 -0.40
CA GLU A 83 11.65 8.95 0.85
C GLU A 83 12.86 9.85 0.62
N LEU A 84 13.12 10.73 1.58
CA LEU A 84 14.30 11.59 1.64
C LEU A 84 15.05 11.29 2.93
N HIS A 85 16.33 10.96 2.77
CA HIS A 85 17.27 10.81 3.87
C HIS A 85 18.09 12.08 4.02
N PRO A 86 17.94 12.83 5.13
CA PRO A 86 18.81 13.97 5.42
C PRO A 86 20.26 13.50 5.55
N SER A 87 21.19 14.24 4.95
CA SER A 87 22.63 13.93 4.96
C SER A 87 23.25 13.90 6.37
N GLU A 88 22.61 14.55 7.35
CA GLU A 88 23.12 14.70 8.72
C GLU A 88 22.48 13.73 9.73
N GLY A 89 22.10 12.52 9.31
CA GLY A 89 21.55 11.51 10.22
C GLY A 89 20.15 11.83 10.77
N GLY A 90 19.43 12.74 10.11
CA GLY A 90 18.05 13.07 10.45
C GLY A 90 17.06 11.97 10.08
N ASP A 91 15.86 12.02 10.68
CA ASP A 91 14.79 11.07 10.38
C ASP A 91 14.37 11.10 8.91
N THR A 92 14.06 9.93 8.36
CA THR A 92 13.48 9.77 7.02
C THR A 92 12.21 10.62 6.89
N LYS A 93 12.14 11.37 5.80
CA LYS A 93 10.96 12.16 5.42
C LYS A 93 10.26 11.55 4.22
N TYR A 94 8.95 11.60 4.19
CA TYR A 94 8.11 11.07 3.12
C TYR A 94 7.48 12.20 2.33
N GLY A 95 7.54 12.13 1.00
CA GLY A 95 7.01 13.14 0.09
C GLY A 95 6.04 12.58 -0.94
N MET A 96 5.34 13.49 -1.63
CA MET A 96 4.40 13.16 -2.70
C MET A 96 5.11 12.78 -4.00
N THR A 97 4.43 11.97 -4.81
CA THR A 97 4.74 11.73 -6.23
C THR A 97 3.54 12.09 -7.10
N HIS A 98 3.67 11.94 -8.42
CA HIS A 98 2.51 12.02 -9.31
C HIS A 98 1.47 10.91 -9.01
N LEU A 99 1.90 9.74 -8.53
CA LEU A 99 0.99 8.63 -8.22
C LEU A 99 0.18 8.91 -6.95
N SER A 100 0.80 9.38 -5.87
CA SER A 100 0.08 9.65 -4.61
C SER A 100 -0.95 10.78 -4.74
N ARG A 101 -0.83 11.69 -5.71
CA ARG A 101 -1.85 12.74 -5.96
C ARG A 101 -3.22 12.16 -6.35
N TRP A 102 -3.26 10.99 -6.97
CA TRP A 102 -4.51 10.30 -7.29
C TRP A 102 -5.20 9.71 -6.06
N LEU A 103 -4.54 9.73 -4.90
CA LEU A 103 -5.09 9.23 -3.63
C LEU A 103 -5.69 10.34 -2.75
N LEU A 104 -5.55 11.62 -3.15
CA LEU A 104 -6.12 12.76 -2.42
C LEU A 104 -7.64 12.67 -2.38
N GLN A 105 -8.26 12.79 -1.22
CA GLN A 105 -9.71 12.63 -1.09
C GLN A 105 -10.47 13.84 -1.64
N ASP A 106 -9.92 15.05 -1.48
CA ASP A 106 -10.56 16.32 -1.89
C ASP A 106 -10.30 16.70 -3.35
N SER A 107 -9.70 15.81 -4.15
CA SER A 107 -9.41 16.07 -5.57
C SER A 107 -10.53 15.59 -6.47
N GLN A 108 -10.94 16.43 -7.44
CA GLN A 108 -11.91 16.08 -8.49
C GLN A 108 -11.49 14.86 -9.32
N MET A 109 -10.18 14.60 -9.42
CA MET A 109 -9.62 13.46 -10.16
C MET A 109 -9.10 12.37 -9.23
N SER A 110 -9.70 12.18 -8.05
CA SER A 110 -9.28 11.13 -7.11
C SER A 110 -9.68 9.73 -7.58
N LEU A 111 -8.75 8.78 -7.47
CA LEU A 111 -9.01 7.34 -7.57
C LEU A 111 -9.28 6.69 -6.21
N ALA A 112 -9.18 7.45 -5.10
CA ALA A 112 -9.45 6.93 -3.77
C ALA A 112 -10.84 6.28 -3.63
N PRO A 113 -11.96 6.87 -4.14
CA PRO A 113 -13.27 6.24 -4.06
C PRO A 113 -13.33 4.91 -4.83
N MET A 114 -12.70 4.84 -6.00
CA MET A 114 -12.65 3.62 -6.80
C MET A 114 -11.86 2.53 -6.10
N LEU A 115 -10.70 2.86 -5.50
CA LEU A 115 -9.91 1.92 -4.73
C LEU A 115 -10.68 1.37 -3.51
N LEU A 116 -11.38 2.24 -2.78
CA LEU A 116 -12.20 1.83 -1.64
C LEU A 116 -13.37 0.94 -2.06
N MET A 117 -13.97 1.22 -3.22
CA MET A 117 -15.01 0.38 -3.81
C MET A 117 -14.47 -1.01 -4.16
N GLU A 118 -13.40 -1.11 -4.96
CA GLU A 118 -12.80 -2.38 -5.41
C GLU A 118 -12.32 -3.27 -4.25
N THR A 119 -11.88 -2.64 -3.16
CA THR A 119 -11.41 -3.34 -1.95
C THR A 119 -12.49 -3.49 -0.87
N HIS A 120 -13.75 -3.17 -1.19
CA HIS A 120 -14.86 -3.28 -0.25
C HIS A 120 -15.21 -4.76 -0.01
N PRO A 121 -15.47 -5.19 1.25
CA PRO A 121 -15.84 -6.57 1.59
C PRO A 121 -16.88 -7.20 0.66
N ARG A 122 -17.93 -6.46 0.30
CA ARG A 122 -18.97 -6.92 -0.65
C ARG A 122 -18.44 -7.39 -2.00
N LEU A 123 -17.35 -6.80 -2.53
CA LEU A 123 -16.77 -7.20 -3.82
C LEU A 123 -15.70 -8.29 -3.68
N ILE A 124 -15.00 -8.36 -2.54
CA ILE A 124 -13.94 -9.36 -2.31
C ILE A 124 -14.43 -10.67 -1.66
N THR A 125 -15.59 -10.65 -0.99
CA THR A 125 -16.16 -11.81 -0.28
C THR A 125 -16.74 -12.91 -1.18
N PRO A 126 -17.25 -12.63 -2.40
CA PRO A 126 -17.75 -13.68 -3.30
C PRO A 126 -16.69 -14.66 -3.79
N TRP A 127 -15.40 -14.26 -3.86
CA TRP A 127 -14.32 -15.12 -4.39
C TRP A 127 -14.15 -16.44 -3.61
N PRO A 128 -14.14 -16.44 -2.25
CA PRO A 128 -14.22 -17.67 -1.46
C PRO A 128 -15.49 -18.53 -1.66
N ILE A 129 -16.57 -17.98 -2.21
CA ILE A 129 -17.84 -18.71 -2.43
C ILE A 129 -17.78 -19.45 -3.77
N VAL A 130 -17.10 -18.87 -4.76
CA VAL A 130 -16.91 -19.51 -6.06
C VAL A 130 -16.27 -20.89 -5.88
N SER A 131 -15.22 -21.04 -5.07
CA SER A 131 -14.60 -22.35 -4.82
C SER A 131 -15.52 -23.35 -4.10
N ARG A 132 -16.39 -22.88 -3.20
CA ARG A 132 -17.32 -23.77 -2.44
C ARG A 132 -18.44 -24.35 -3.29
N ARG A 133 -18.80 -23.71 -4.42
CA ARG A 133 -19.87 -24.20 -5.30
C ARG A 133 -19.45 -25.40 -6.17
N TRP A 134 -18.16 -25.68 -6.32
CA TRP A 134 -17.66 -26.80 -7.13
C TRP A 134 -17.50 -28.10 -6.35
N HIS A 135 -17.57 -28.08 -5.01
CA HIS A 135 -17.52 -29.28 -4.16
C HIS A 135 -18.89 -29.87 -3.81
N LYS A 136 -19.98 -29.34 -4.40
CA LYS A 136 -21.36 -29.77 -4.14
C LYS A 136 -22.09 -30.25 -5.41
N LEU A 137 -21.35 -30.50 -6.49
CA LEU A 137 -21.79 -31.17 -7.72
C LEU A 137 -20.93 -32.42 -7.89
#